data_AF-A0A9W7D1U6-F1
#
_entry.id   AF-A0A9W7D1U6-F1
#
_cell.length_a   1.000
_cell.length_b   1.000
_cell.length_c   1.000
_cell.angle_alpha   90.00
_cell.angle_beta   90.00
_cell.angle_gamma   90.00
#
_symmetry.space_group_name_H-M   'P 1'
#
loop_
_entity.id
_entity.type
_entity.pdbx_description
1 polymer ?
#
loop_
_entity_poly.entity_id
_entity_poly.type
_entity_poly.pdbx_seq_one_letter_code
_entity_poly.pdbx_strand_id
1 'polypeptide(L)'
;MFAYELEGLKRLGLRPIKWGSNYCLKVRGYTGKMVFISNVSNPKNQRLIVKQYGIKMERLQKYLSPEYHNDPKYQFWEGTYGETHLYENIPADDFYNKLENVLSTQKKAYKVNLALGYQLYDPVNNETFYFYPNIANTNVYDKPFVVNSRADIRKVITDIRTKELSDTLNYPKSGVKLKAITAFKIFIDYRDHALGDSDALVPEFIKNNRHIINFPKTNNKCVFYCIAYHLQEEKNRRKVVAQVKEAFKRYSTDGK
;
A
#
# COMPACT_ATOMS: atom_id res chain seq x y z
N MET A 1 -11.12 3.44 -3.97
CA MET A 1 -11.36 2.04 -4.33
C MET A 1 -10.39 1.18 -3.55
N PHE A 2 -10.88 0.17 -2.85
CA PHE A 2 -10.05 -0.83 -2.21
C PHE A 2 -9.41 -1.78 -3.23
N ALA A 3 -8.32 -2.45 -2.83
CA ALA A 3 -7.62 -3.42 -3.67
C ALA A 3 -8.55 -4.50 -4.24
N TYR A 4 -9.38 -5.07 -3.37
CA TYR A 4 -10.31 -6.14 -3.71
C TYR A 4 -11.41 -5.66 -4.67
N GLU A 5 -11.90 -4.43 -4.51
CA GLU A 5 -12.88 -3.85 -5.42
C GLU A 5 -12.29 -3.68 -6.83
N LEU A 6 -11.07 -3.15 -6.93
CA LEU A 6 -10.37 -2.98 -8.21
C LEU A 6 -10.19 -4.31 -8.94
N GLU A 7 -9.77 -5.34 -8.21
CA GLU A 7 -9.58 -6.68 -8.77
C GLU A 7 -10.93 -7.30 -9.16
N GLY A 8 -11.96 -7.15 -8.34
CA GLY A 8 -13.32 -7.55 -8.63
C GLY A 8 -13.85 -6.96 -9.94
N LEU A 9 -13.65 -5.66 -10.16
CA LEU A 9 -14.00 -4.99 -11.40
C LEU A 9 -13.21 -5.55 -12.60
N LYS A 10 -11.90 -5.77 -12.47
CA LYS A 10 -11.08 -6.37 -13.53
C LYS A 10 -11.58 -7.77 -13.90
N ARG A 11 -11.95 -8.61 -12.92
CA ARG A 11 -12.53 -9.95 -13.15
C ARG A 11 -13.89 -9.91 -13.84
N LEU A 12 -14.65 -8.82 -13.65
CA LEU A 12 -15.87 -8.55 -14.41
C LEU A 12 -15.59 -8.06 -15.85
N GLY A 13 -14.33 -8.01 -16.28
CA GLY A 13 -13.91 -7.49 -17.59
C GLY A 13 -13.99 -5.96 -17.68
N LEU A 14 -14.21 -5.27 -16.56
CA LEU A 14 -14.25 -3.83 -16.50
C LEU A 14 -12.83 -3.27 -16.51
N ARG A 15 -12.66 -2.07 -17.07
CA ARG A 15 -11.36 -1.40 -17.17
C ARG A 15 -11.35 -0.11 -16.32
N PRO A 16 -11.08 -0.21 -15.00
CA PRO A 16 -10.86 0.95 -14.16
C PRO A 16 -9.64 1.74 -14.61
N ILE A 17 -9.74 3.06 -14.59
CA ILE A 17 -8.72 4.00 -15.03
C ILE A 17 -8.02 4.57 -13.79
N LYS A 18 -6.68 4.61 -13.81
CA LYS A 18 -5.90 5.25 -12.75
C LYS A 18 -6.09 6.77 -12.82
N TRP A 19 -6.52 7.37 -11.73
CA TRP A 19 -6.76 8.81 -11.60
C TRP A 19 -6.09 9.32 -10.31
N GLY A 20 -4.90 9.93 -10.46
CA GLY A 20 -4.06 10.29 -9.33
C GLY A 20 -3.58 9.04 -8.56
N SER A 21 -3.83 9.01 -7.25
CA SER A 21 -3.48 7.89 -6.36
C SER A 21 -4.56 6.80 -6.28
N ASN A 22 -5.68 6.92 -7.01
CA ASN A 22 -6.83 6.02 -6.90
C ASN A 22 -7.25 5.48 -8.27
N TYR A 23 -8.13 4.48 -8.28
CA TYR A 23 -8.77 3.97 -9.49
C TYR A 23 -10.22 4.44 -9.56
N CYS A 24 -10.66 4.79 -10.77
CA CYS A 24 -12.01 5.24 -11.05
C CYS A 24 -12.61 4.46 -12.22
N LEU A 25 -13.92 4.21 -12.17
CA LEU A 25 -14.66 3.65 -13.29
C LEU A 25 -15.49 4.74 -13.97
N LYS A 26 -15.46 4.77 -15.30
CA LYS A 26 -16.20 5.76 -16.09
C LYS A 26 -17.62 5.24 -16.36
N VAL A 27 -18.63 5.89 -15.79
CA VAL A 27 -20.04 5.49 -15.92
C VAL A 27 -20.90 6.68 -16.36
N ARG A 28 -22.08 6.42 -16.92
CA ARG A 28 -23.08 7.45 -17.17
C ARG A 28 -23.83 7.75 -15.88
N GLY A 29 -23.78 9.00 -15.43
CA GLY A 29 -24.47 9.47 -14.23
C GLY A 29 -25.97 9.64 -14.44
N TYR A 30 -26.70 9.94 -13.36
CA TYR A 30 -28.16 10.13 -13.38
C TYR A 30 -28.63 11.25 -14.32
N THR A 31 -27.80 12.27 -14.51
CA THR A 31 -28.06 13.40 -15.42
C THR A 31 -27.73 13.08 -16.89
N GLY A 32 -27.34 11.84 -17.21
CA GLY A 32 -26.95 11.41 -18.56
C GLY A 32 -25.51 11.74 -18.96
N LYS A 33 -24.79 12.54 -18.17
CA LYS A 33 -23.37 12.88 -18.42
C LYS A 33 -22.44 11.76 -17.96
N MET A 34 -21.28 11.63 -18.60
CA MET A 34 -20.23 10.69 -18.16
C MET A 34 -19.55 11.23 -16.89
N VAL A 35 -19.41 10.37 -15.89
CA VAL A 35 -18.79 10.67 -14.59
C VAL A 35 -17.78 9.58 -14.22
N PHE A 36 -16.81 9.92 -13.39
CA PHE A 36 -15.82 9.00 -12.86
C PHE A 36 -16.13 8.69 -11.40
N ILE A 37 -16.32 7.41 -11.07
CA ILE A 37 -16.65 6.97 -9.71
C ILE A 37 -15.51 6.14 -9.11
N SER A 38 -15.08 6.50 -7.90
CA SER A 38 -13.99 5.82 -7.17
C SER A 38 -14.47 4.97 -5.99
N ASN A 39 -15.70 5.21 -5.50
CA ASN A 39 -16.34 4.46 -4.43
C ASN A 39 -17.40 3.52 -5.02
N VAL A 40 -16.97 2.34 -5.45
CA VAL A 40 -17.84 1.36 -6.13
C VAL A 40 -18.65 0.51 -5.16
N SER A 41 -18.31 0.50 -3.87
CA SER A 41 -19.16 -0.05 -2.80
C SER A 41 -20.45 0.74 -2.57
N ASN A 42 -20.53 2.02 -2.97
CA ASN A 42 -21.75 2.80 -2.77
C ASN A 42 -22.91 2.23 -3.62
N PRO A 43 -24.07 1.88 -3.02
CA PRO A 43 -25.20 1.30 -3.74
C PRO A 43 -25.72 2.14 -4.91
N LYS A 44 -25.66 3.47 -4.80
CA LYS A 44 -26.04 4.39 -5.90
C LYS A 44 -25.11 4.20 -7.09
N ASN A 45 -23.81 4.13 -6.84
CA ASN A 45 -22.80 3.91 -7.87
C ASN A 45 -22.92 2.51 -8.49
N GLN A 46 -23.18 1.46 -7.69
CA GLN A 46 -23.40 0.10 -8.19
C GLN A 46 -24.53 0.05 -9.22
N ARG A 47 -25.65 0.75 -8.98
CA ARG A 47 -26.76 0.85 -9.95
C ARG A 47 -26.31 1.46 -11.28
N LEU A 48 -25.43 2.46 -11.26
CA LEU A 48 -24.88 3.06 -12.47
C LEU A 48 -23.97 2.07 -13.22
N ILE A 49 -23.14 1.30 -12.50
CA ILE A 49 -22.25 0.28 -13.07
C ILE A 49 -23.08 -0.83 -13.74
N VAL A 50 -24.06 -1.38 -13.02
CA VAL A 50 -24.98 -2.41 -13.52
C VAL A 50 -25.66 -1.95 -14.80
N LYS A 51 -26.21 -0.73 -14.80
CA LYS A 51 -26.90 -0.16 -15.97
C LYS A 51 -25.97 0.06 -17.16
N GLN A 52 -24.77 0.59 -16.92
CA GLN A 52 -23.78 0.90 -17.97
C GLN A 52 -23.23 -0.36 -18.64
N TYR A 53 -22.89 -1.38 -17.84
CA TYR A 53 -22.13 -2.53 -18.29
C TYR A 53 -22.96 -3.81 -18.44
N GLY A 54 -24.27 -3.75 -18.18
CA GLY A 54 -25.18 -4.90 -18.33
C GLY A 54 -24.89 -6.05 -17.37
N ILE A 55 -24.34 -5.76 -16.18
CA ILE A 55 -23.96 -6.77 -15.19
C ILE A 55 -25.10 -6.93 -14.18
N LYS A 56 -25.47 -8.17 -13.82
CA LYS A 56 -26.45 -8.41 -12.74
C LYS A 56 -25.96 -7.83 -11.40
N MET A 57 -26.85 -7.23 -10.60
CA MET A 57 -26.48 -6.58 -9.34
C MET A 57 -25.81 -7.56 -8.37
N GLU A 58 -26.36 -8.75 -8.24
CA GLU A 58 -25.84 -9.81 -7.37
C GLU A 58 -24.44 -10.22 -7.81
N ARG A 59 -24.20 -10.29 -9.12
CA ARG A 59 -22.88 -10.58 -9.69
C ARG A 59 -21.89 -9.44 -9.41
N LEU A 60 -22.30 -8.18 -9.53
CA LEU A 60 -21.44 -7.05 -9.18
C LEU A 60 -21.09 -7.08 -7.69
N GLN A 61 -22.08 -7.22 -6.82
CA GLN A 61 -21.90 -7.24 -5.36
C GLN A 61 -21.04 -8.42 -4.91
N LYS A 62 -21.23 -9.60 -5.51
CA LYS A 62 -20.38 -10.76 -5.32
C LYS A 62 -18.92 -10.37 -5.59
N TYR A 63 -18.61 -9.85 -6.77
CA TYR A 63 -17.22 -9.51 -7.14
C TYR A 63 -16.65 -8.29 -6.40
N LEU A 64 -17.49 -7.42 -5.84
CA LEU A 64 -17.08 -6.31 -4.98
C LEU A 64 -17.04 -6.69 -3.49
N SER A 65 -17.51 -7.88 -3.09
CA SER A 65 -17.51 -8.30 -1.71
C SER A 65 -16.07 -8.59 -1.25
N PRO A 66 -15.66 -8.13 -0.06
CA PRO A 66 -14.42 -8.58 0.56
C PRO A 66 -14.39 -10.12 0.64
N GLU A 67 -15.51 -10.76 0.96
CA GLU A 67 -15.58 -12.21 1.19
C GLU A 67 -15.50 -13.05 -0.10
N TYR A 68 -15.66 -12.45 -1.28
CA TYR A 68 -15.60 -13.18 -2.55
C TYR A 68 -14.16 -13.42 -3.04
N HIS A 69 -13.32 -13.82 -2.09
CA HIS A 69 -11.92 -14.16 -2.23
C HIS A 69 -11.66 -15.54 -2.84
N ASN A 70 -12.65 -16.24 -3.41
CA ASN A 70 -12.41 -17.54 -4.07
C ASN A 70 -11.78 -17.37 -5.46
N ASP A 71 -10.66 -16.65 -5.54
CA ASP A 71 -9.61 -17.06 -6.45
C ASP A 71 -8.95 -18.28 -5.78
N PRO A 72 -9.04 -19.50 -6.34
CA PRO A 72 -8.40 -20.67 -5.74
C PRO A 72 -6.89 -20.48 -5.57
N LYS A 73 -6.33 -19.47 -6.25
CA LYS A 73 -4.94 -19.06 -6.20
C LYS A 73 -4.66 -17.97 -5.17
N TYR A 74 -5.62 -17.53 -4.37
CA TYR A 74 -5.42 -16.50 -3.35
C TYR A 74 -5.94 -16.94 -2.00
N GLN A 75 -5.11 -16.78 -0.97
CA GLN A 75 -5.48 -17.01 0.42
C GLN A 75 -5.05 -15.81 1.26
N PHE A 76 -5.93 -15.39 2.17
CA PHE A 76 -5.73 -14.25 3.05
C PHE A 76 -5.91 -14.69 4.50
N TRP A 77 -4.98 -14.24 5.35
CA TRP A 77 -5.10 -14.40 6.80
C TRP A 77 -4.85 -13.05 7.46
N GLU A 78 -5.80 -12.60 8.27
CA GLU A 78 -5.67 -11.42 9.11
C GLU A 78 -5.47 -11.84 10.56
N GLY A 79 -4.51 -11.23 11.23
CA GLY A 79 -4.26 -11.38 12.66
C GLY A 79 -4.18 -10.04 13.36
N THR A 80 -4.05 -10.08 14.68
CA THR A 80 -3.96 -8.87 15.52
C THR A 80 -2.73 -8.02 15.21
N TYR A 81 -1.61 -8.66 14.87
CA TYR A 81 -0.31 -8.01 14.71
C TYR A 81 0.16 -7.89 13.25
N GLY A 82 -0.62 -8.42 12.32
CA GLY A 82 -0.23 -8.45 10.91
C GLY A 82 -1.21 -9.22 10.05
N GLU A 83 -0.90 -9.26 8.76
CA GLU A 83 -1.67 -9.97 7.76
C GLU A 83 -0.76 -10.71 6.78
N THR A 84 -1.33 -11.68 6.08
CA THR A 84 -0.60 -12.51 5.12
C THR A 84 -1.43 -12.74 3.87
N HIS A 85 -0.79 -12.60 2.72
CA HIS A 85 -1.40 -12.76 1.39
C HIS A 85 -0.63 -13.83 0.62
N LEU A 86 -1.24 -14.97 0.33
CA LEU A 86 -0.65 -16.02 -0.50
C LEU A 86 -1.28 -15.98 -1.88
N TYR A 87 -0.45 -15.95 -2.91
CA TYR A 87 -0.83 -16.08 -4.31
C TYR A 87 -0.16 -17.31 -4.93
N GLU A 88 -0.92 -18.23 -5.51
CA GLU A 88 -0.44 -19.48 -6.09
C GLU A 88 -0.61 -19.51 -7.61
N ASN A 89 0.35 -20.01 -8.35
CA ASN A 89 0.26 -20.23 -9.80
C ASN A 89 -0.16 -18.98 -10.59
N ILE A 90 0.39 -17.82 -10.22
CA ILE A 90 0.21 -16.55 -10.94
C ILE A 90 1.51 -16.16 -11.68
N PRO A 91 1.42 -15.46 -12.82
CA PRO A 91 2.58 -14.89 -13.49
C PRO A 91 3.34 -13.90 -12.60
N ALA A 92 4.65 -13.78 -12.78
CA ALA A 92 5.49 -12.84 -12.02
C ALA A 92 5.04 -11.37 -12.19
N ASP A 93 4.65 -10.97 -13.41
CA ASP A 93 4.15 -9.61 -13.67
C ASP A 93 2.86 -9.30 -12.92
N ASP A 94 1.97 -10.29 -12.81
CA ASP A 94 0.74 -10.17 -12.03
C ASP A 94 1.04 -10.08 -10.52
N PHE A 95 2.07 -10.80 -10.05
CA PHE A 95 2.52 -10.71 -8.67
C PHE A 95 2.97 -9.29 -8.31
N TYR A 96 3.77 -8.62 -9.14
CA TYR A 96 4.22 -7.25 -8.82
C TYR A 96 3.05 -6.26 -8.69
N ASN A 97 2.06 -6.38 -9.57
CA ASN A 97 0.86 -5.55 -9.50
C ASN A 97 0.04 -5.83 -8.22
N LYS A 98 -0.07 -7.10 -7.83
CA LYS A 98 -0.75 -7.53 -6.60
C LYS A 98 -0.01 -7.05 -5.35
N LEU A 99 1.32 -7.17 -5.34
CA LEU A 99 2.18 -6.65 -4.28
C LEU A 99 2.02 -5.14 -4.13
N GLU A 100 2.17 -4.36 -5.21
CA GLU A 100 2.01 -2.90 -5.15
C GLU A 100 0.63 -2.50 -4.59
N ASN A 101 -0.41 -3.24 -4.98
CA ASN A 101 -1.78 -3.03 -4.49
C ASN A 101 -1.88 -3.27 -2.98
N VAL A 102 -1.44 -4.45 -2.50
CA VAL A 102 -1.42 -4.81 -1.07
C VAL A 102 -0.65 -3.79 -0.24
N LEU A 103 0.53 -3.36 -0.72
CA LEU A 103 1.35 -2.37 -0.02
C LEU A 103 0.71 -0.97 -0.01
N SER A 104 -0.03 -0.61 -1.07
CA SER A 104 -0.67 0.69 -1.22
C SER A 104 -2.00 0.82 -0.49
N THR A 105 -2.65 -0.29 -0.09
CA THR A 105 -3.88 -0.22 0.69
C THR A 105 -3.66 -0.04 2.19
N GLN A 106 -2.45 -0.28 2.66
CA GLN A 106 -2.10 -0.11 4.07
C GLN A 106 -2.31 1.35 4.52
N LYS A 107 -2.91 1.52 5.71
CA LYS A 107 -3.20 2.83 6.31
C LYS A 107 -2.16 3.25 7.36
N LYS A 108 -1.61 2.26 8.06
CA LYS A 108 -0.52 2.43 9.02
C LYS A 108 0.75 1.89 8.43
N ALA A 109 1.88 2.33 8.95
CA ALA A 109 3.18 1.81 8.60
C ALA A 109 3.32 0.36 9.04
N TYR A 110 4.22 -0.34 8.37
CA TYR A 110 4.34 -1.77 8.50
C TYR A 110 5.77 -2.21 8.19
N LYS A 111 6.07 -3.46 8.54
CA LYS A 111 7.20 -4.18 7.96
C LYS A 111 6.65 -5.17 6.94
N VAL A 112 7.32 -5.31 5.82
CA VAL A 112 6.96 -6.29 4.79
C VAL A 112 8.11 -7.28 4.60
N ASN A 113 7.77 -8.56 4.52
CA ASN A 113 8.65 -9.57 3.97
C ASN A 113 7.89 -10.39 2.92
N LEU A 114 8.63 -11.14 2.11
CA LEU A 114 8.10 -11.98 1.06
C LEU A 114 8.71 -13.37 1.18
N ALA A 115 7.94 -14.40 0.84
CA ALA A 115 8.45 -15.74 0.67
C ALA A 115 8.00 -16.33 -0.67
N LEU A 116 8.87 -17.12 -1.29
CA LEU A 116 8.61 -17.77 -2.57
C LEU A 116 8.26 -19.24 -2.37
N GLY A 117 7.25 -19.70 -3.09
CA GLY A 117 6.99 -21.12 -3.29
C GLY A 117 7.51 -21.53 -4.65
N TYR A 118 8.21 -22.66 -4.72
CA TYR A 118 8.86 -23.09 -5.95
C TYR A 118 8.98 -24.60 -6.05
N GLN A 119 9.12 -25.06 -7.28
CA GLN A 119 9.42 -26.44 -7.60
C GLN A 119 10.82 -26.55 -8.16
N LEU A 120 11.56 -27.53 -7.66
CA LEU A 120 12.85 -27.93 -8.21
C LEU A 120 12.72 -29.28 -8.89
N TYR A 121 13.61 -29.55 -9.85
CA TYR A 121 13.68 -30.80 -10.59
C TYR A 121 15.12 -31.34 -10.59
N ASP A 122 15.28 -32.60 -10.20
CA ASP A 122 16.53 -33.34 -10.33
C ASP A 122 16.50 -34.17 -11.62
N PRO A 123 17.31 -33.83 -12.64
CA PRO A 123 17.35 -34.57 -13.88
C PRO A 123 17.98 -35.97 -13.75
N VAL A 124 18.79 -36.21 -12.71
CA VAL A 124 19.48 -37.50 -12.52
C VAL A 124 18.53 -38.55 -11.96
N ASN A 125 17.79 -38.20 -10.91
CA ASN A 125 16.85 -39.10 -10.25
C ASN A 125 15.41 -38.98 -10.79
N ASN A 126 15.15 -38.02 -11.68
CA ASN A 126 13.81 -37.66 -12.15
C ASN A 126 12.83 -37.28 -11.01
N GLU A 127 13.36 -36.66 -9.95
CA GLU A 127 12.61 -36.27 -8.76
C GLU A 127 12.19 -34.79 -8.84
N THR A 128 11.02 -34.46 -8.28
CA THR A 128 10.55 -33.08 -8.14
C THR A 128 10.37 -32.74 -6.67
N PHE A 129 10.90 -31.61 -6.25
CA PHE A 129 10.80 -31.11 -4.88
C PHE A 129 9.90 -29.88 -4.86
N TYR A 130 8.99 -29.81 -3.90
CA TYR A 130 8.15 -28.64 -3.69
C TYR A 130 8.53 -27.95 -2.39
N PHE A 131 8.75 -26.65 -2.47
CA PHE A 131 9.03 -25.77 -1.34
C PHE A 131 7.85 -24.84 -1.15
N TYR A 132 7.17 -24.97 0.00
CA TYR A 132 6.07 -24.08 0.37
C TYR A 132 6.61 -22.71 0.80
N PRO A 133 5.96 -21.59 0.44
CA PRO A 133 6.42 -20.26 0.82
C PRO A 133 6.33 -20.04 2.34
N ASN A 134 7.49 -19.93 2.99
CA ASN A 134 7.62 -19.70 4.41
C ASN A 134 8.79 -18.76 4.71
N ILE A 135 8.56 -17.81 5.62
CA ILE A 135 9.53 -16.78 6.00
C ILE A 135 10.82 -17.35 6.62
N ALA A 136 10.78 -18.57 7.14
CA ALA A 136 11.93 -19.20 7.78
C ALA A 136 12.99 -19.72 6.79
N ASN A 137 12.58 -20.06 5.56
CA ASN A 137 13.42 -20.83 4.64
C ASN A 137 13.26 -20.48 3.15
N THR A 138 12.28 -19.65 2.78
CA THR A 138 12.13 -19.18 1.40
C THR A 138 11.88 -17.68 1.33
N ASN A 139 12.31 -16.94 2.36
CA ASN A 139 12.21 -15.49 2.43
C ASN A 139 13.09 -14.81 1.37
N VAL A 140 12.55 -13.76 0.75
CA VAL A 140 13.27 -12.92 -0.21
C VAL A 140 14.23 -11.96 0.52
N TYR A 141 13.87 -11.54 1.74
CA TYR A 141 14.67 -10.64 2.56
C TYR A 141 15.08 -11.32 3.87
N ASP A 142 16.37 -11.26 4.20
CA ASP A 142 16.91 -11.69 5.49
C ASP A 142 16.23 -10.96 6.66
N LYS A 143 15.86 -9.70 6.44
CA LYS A 143 15.14 -8.87 7.40
C LYS A 143 13.96 -8.18 6.71
N PRO A 144 12.78 -8.12 7.36
CA PRO A 144 11.63 -7.40 6.82
C PRO A 144 11.96 -5.93 6.48
N PHE A 145 11.51 -5.48 5.32
CA PHE A 145 11.65 -4.11 4.86
C PHE A 145 10.66 -3.20 5.60
N VAL A 146 11.14 -2.09 6.16
CA VAL A 146 10.29 -1.16 6.91
C VAL A 146 9.70 -0.11 5.97
N VAL A 147 8.37 -0.06 5.87
CA VAL A 147 7.65 0.95 5.07
C VAL A 147 7.06 2.00 6.00
N ASN A 148 7.70 3.18 6.04
CA ASN A 148 7.24 4.32 6.85
C ASN A 148 6.53 5.39 6.01
N SER A 149 6.61 5.30 4.68
CA SER A 149 5.99 6.25 3.75
C SER A 149 5.54 5.59 2.45
N ARG A 150 4.63 6.24 1.72
CA ARG A 150 4.22 5.82 0.37
C ARG A 150 5.38 5.75 -0.62
N ALA A 151 6.43 6.56 -0.41
CA ALA A 151 7.61 6.53 -1.26
C ALA A 151 8.45 5.26 -1.06
N ASP A 152 8.41 4.67 0.14
CA ASP A 152 9.13 3.43 0.43
C ASP A 152 8.53 2.23 -0.29
N ILE A 153 7.23 2.26 -0.62
CA ILE A 153 6.57 1.22 -1.43
C ILE A 153 7.28 1.07 -2.79
N ARG A 154 7.63 2.19 -3.44
CA ARG A 154 8.36 2.15 -4.72
C ARG A 154 9.71 1.49 -4.57
N LYS A 155 10.40 1.71 -3.44
CA LYS A 155 11.70 1.06 -3.17
C LYS A 155 11.53 -0.45 -3.07
N VAL A 156 10.52 -0.92 -2.34
CA VAL A 156 10.20 -2.36 -2.23
C VAL A 156 9.93 -2.97 -3.60
N ILE A 157 9.08 -2.32 -4.43
CA ILE A 157 8.76 -2.83 -5.76
C ILE A 157 9.98 -2.84 -6.69
N THR A 158 10.77 -1.77 -6.68
CA THR A 158 12.00 -1.70 -7.49
C THR A 158 13.00 -2.76 -7.07
N ASP A 159 13.24 -2.91 -5.77
CA ASP A 159 14.21 -3.87 -5.22
C ASP A 159 13.91 -5.30 -5.68
N ILE A 160 12.66 -5.76 -5.51
CA ILE A 160 12.26 -7.13 -5.87
C ILE A 160 12.34 -7.34 -7.38
N ARG A 161 11.97 -6.35 -8.19
CA ARG A 161 12.06 -6.45 -9.66
C ARG A 161 13.49 -6.52 -10.15
N THR A 162 14.42 -5.86 -9.47
CA THR A 162 15.85 -5.91 -9.80
C THR A 162 16.54 -7.13 -9.26
N LYS A 163 15.95 -7.81 -8.27
CA LYS A 163 16.52 -8.99 -7.64
C LYS A 163 16.24 -10.22 -8.49
N GLU A 164 17.27 -11.02 -8.74
CA GLU A 164 17.08 -12.32 -9.37
C GLU A 164 16.44 -13.26 -8.34
N LEU A 165 15.15 -13.56 -8.49
CA LEU A 165 14.41 -14.35 -7.51
C LEU A 165 14.99 -15.78 -7.35
N SER A 166 15.62 -16.32 -8.40
CA SER A 166 16.35 -17.60 -8.38
C SER A 166 17.49 -17.63 -7.35
N ASP A 167 18.13 -16.50 -7.09
CA ASP A 167 19.27 -16.40 -6.16
C ASP A 167 18.83 -16.52 -4.71
N THR A 168 17.53 -16.32 -4.44
CA THR A 168 16.96 -16.45 -3.08
C THR A 168 16.49 -17.86 -2.75
N LEU A 169 16.63 -18.80 -3.69
CA LEU A 169 16.13 -20.16 -3.55
C LEU A 169 17.17 -21.08 -2.91
N ASN A 170 16.70 -21.96 -2.03
CA ASN A 170 17.54 -22.97 -1.40
C ASN A 170 17.53 -24.26 -2.22
N TYR A 171 18.72 -24.70 -2.64
CA TYR A 171 18.88 -25.95 -3.40
C TYR A 171 19.38 -27.07 -2.48
N PRO A 172 18.70 -28.23 -2.43
CA PRO A 172 19.06 -29.30 -1.51
C PRO A 172 20.38 -29.99 -1.87
N LYS A 173 20.76 -29.99 -3.16
CA LYS A 173 22.02 -30.59 -3.65
C LYS A 173 22.42 -29.98 -4.99
N SER A 174 23.70 -30.15 -5.34
CA SER A 174 24.25 -29.73 -6.64
C SER A 174 23.62 -30.53 -7.79
N GLY A 175 23.32 -29.87 -8.91
CA GLY A 175 22.71 -30.46 -10.11
C GLY A 175 21.17 -30.35 -10.20
N VAL A 176 20.50 -30.00 -9.10
CA VAL A 176 19.06 -29.71 -9.08
C VAL A 176 18.78 -28.36 -9.75
N LYS A 177 17.76 -28.33 -10.61
CA LYS A 177 17.38 -27.13 -11.38
C LYS A 177 16.04 -26.56 -10.93
N LEU A 178 15.88 -25.25 -11.04
CA LEU A 178 14.57 -24.60 -10.87
C LEU A 178 13.62 -25.04 -11.99
N LYS A 179 12.46 -25.55 -11.60
CA LYS A 179 11.38 -25.90 -12.54
C LYS A 179 10.42 -24.73 -12.73
N ALA A 180 9.92 -24.18 -11.63
CA ALA A 180 9.01 -23.04 -11.66
C ALA A 180 8.91 -22.36 -10.29
N ILE A 181 8.63 -21.05 -10.28
CA ILE A 181 8.08 -20.36 -9.11
C ILE A 181 6.57 -20.58 -9.15
N THR A 182 6.03 -21.19 -8.09
CA THR A 182 4.64 -21.63 -8.02
C THR A 182 3.81 -20.81 -7.04
N ALA A 183 4.42 -20.03 -6.15
CA ALA A 183 3.67 -19.17 -5.24
C ALA A 183 4.48 -17.97 -4.75
N PHE A 184 3.75 -16.94 -4.32
CA PHE A 184 4.29 -15.77 -3.65
C PHE A 184 3.48 -15.51 -2.39
N LYS A 185 4.15 -15.32 -1.26
CA LYS A 185 3.51 -15.01 0.02
C LYS A 185 4.04 -13.71 0.58
N ILE A 186 3.14 -12.77 0.84
CA ILE A 186 3.43 -11.44 1.41
C ILE A 186 3.10 -11.51 2.89
N PHE A 187 4.04 -11.09 3.73
CA PHE A 187 3.87 -10.94 5.17
C PHE A 187 3.91 -9.46 5.51
N ILE A 188 2.89 -8.97 6.21
CA ILE A 188 2.81 -7.59 6.69
C ILE A 188 2.70 -7.62 8.20
N ASP A 189 3.69 -7.05 8.88
CA ASP A 189 3.62 -6.81 10.32
C ASP A 189 3.18 -5.36 10.57
N TYR A 190 2.07 -5.18 11.28
CA TYR A 190 1.53 -3.87 11.57
C TYR A 190 2.42 -3.07 12.53
N ARG A 191 2.44 -1.74 12.36
CA ARG A 191 3.08 -0.81 13.30
C ARG A 191 2.11 0.33 13.63
N ASP A 192 2.23 0.89 14.83
CA ASP A 192 1.27 1.87 15.36
C ASP A 192 1.50 3.34 14.94
N HIS A 193 2.00 3.58 13.73
CA HIS A 193 2.11 4.94 13.18
C HIS A 193 1.44 5.01 11.81
N ALA A 194 0.78 6.13 11.50
CA ALA A 194 0.07 6.32 10.23
C ALA A 194 1.04 6.40 9.04
N LEU A 195 0.65 5.84 7.88
CA LEU A 195 1.40 6.00 6.63
C LEU A 195 1.09 7.35 6.01
N GLY A 196 1.90 8.33 6.39
CA GLY A 196 1.74 9.70 5.92
C GLY A 196 0.64 10.44 6.66
N ASP A 197 0.98 11.62 7.16
CA ASP A 197 0.07 12.65 7.65
C ASP A 197 -0.86 13.22 6.55
N SER A 198 -0.86 12.62 5.35
CA SER A 198 -1.28 13.24 4.10
C SER A 198 -2.69 12.91 3.62
N ASP A 199 -3.36 11.90 4.21
CA ASP A 199 -4.76 11.59 3.85
C ASP A 199 -5.75 12.50 4.59
N ALA A 200 -5.29 13.26 5.58
CA ALA A 200 -6.03 14.41 6.09
C ALA A 200 -6.05 15.50 5.00
N LEU A 201 -7.12 15.53 4.21
CA LEU A 201 -7.44 16.66 3.36
C LEU A 201 -7.71 17.86 4.26
N VAL A 202 -6.66 18.64 4.54
CA VAL A 202 -6.79 19.94 5.18
C VAL A 202 -7.82 20.74 4.38
N PRO A 203 -8.93 21.18 5.00
CA PRO A 203 -9.98 21.90 4.30
C PRO A 203 -9.45 23.10 3.51
N GLU A 204 -10.04 23.41 2.36
CA GLU A 204 -9.60 24.47 1.45
C GLU A 204 -9.44 25.83 2.15
N PHE A 205 -10.34 26.13 3.09
CA PHE A 205 -10.32 27.37 3.88
C PHE A 205 -9.12 27.46 4.83
N ILE A 206 -8.53 26.33 5.23
CA ILE A 206 -7.30 26.27 6.03
C ILE A 206 -6.08 26.35 5.10
N LYS A 207 -6.09 25.63 3.97
CA LYS A 207 -5.00 25.66 2.97
C LYS A 207 -4.76 27.04 2.37
N ASN A 208 -5.83 27.76 2.08
CA ASN A 208 -5.78 29.08 1.44
C ASN A 208 -5.81 30.23 2.45
N ASN A 209 -5.76 29.94 3.75
CA ASN A 209 -5.69 30.97 4.76
C ASN A 209 -4.29 31.60 4.72
N ARG A 210 -4.20 32.85 4.26
CA ARG A 210 -2.95 33.63 4.22
C ARG A 210 -2.25 33.78 5.58
N HIS A 211 -2.94 33.51 6.69
CA HIS A 211 -2.40 33.56 8.04
C HIS A 211 -1.86 32.20 8.52
N ILE A 212 -2.04 31.13 7.74
CA ILE A 212 -1.54 29.79 8.04
C ILE A 212 -0.29 29.53 7.20
N ILE A 213 0.87 29.52 7.86
CA ILE A 213 2.17 29.33 7.22
C ILE A 213 2.59 27.87 7.41
N ASN A 214 2.63 27.10 6.32
CA ASN A 214 3.20 25.75 6.32
C ASN A 214 4.73 25.82 6.30
N PHE A 215 5.37 25.36 7.38
CA PHE A 215 6.82 25.24 7.44
C PHE A 215 7.26 23.80 7.10
N PRO A 216 8.28 23.60 6.25
CA PRO A 216 8.77 22.26 5.97
C PRO A 216 9.48 21.69 7.21
N LYS A 217 9.06 20.47 7.62
CA LYS A 217 9.66 19.60 8.66
C LYS A 217 9.98 20.30 9.99
N THR A 218 8.99 20.37 10.89
CA THR A 218 9.17 21.01 12.20
C THR A 218 9.40 20.05 13.36
N ASN A 219 9.33 18.72 13.21
CA ASN A 219 9.46 17.75 14.31
C ASN A 219 8.72 18.21 15.58
N ASN A 220 7.44 18.59 15.44
CA ASN A 220 6.57 19.08 16.52
C ASN A 220 6.99 20.41 17.19
N LYS A 221 7.90 21.20 16.61
CA LYS A 221 8.29 22.53 17.10
C LYS A 221 7.45 23.68 16.53
N CYS A 222 6.33 23.38 15.86
CA CYS A 222 5.59 24.34 15.03
C CYS A 222 5.00 25.53 15.82
N VAL A 223 4.47 25.31 17.02
CA VAL A 223 3.82 26.38 17.80
C VAL A 223 4.83 27.39 18.32
N PHE A 224 5.92 26.93 18.96
CA PHE A 224 6.97 27.82 19.45
C PHE A 224 7.74 28.51 18.33
N TYR A 225 7.84 27.87 17.15
CA TYR A 225 8.33 28.52 15.94
C TYR A 225 7.44 29.68 15.50
N CYS A 226 6.12 29.49 15.46
CA CYS A 226 5.17 30.55 15.12
C CYS A 226 5.22 31.70 16.14
N ILE A 227 5.25 31.39 17.43
CA ILE A 227 5.37 32.40 18.51
C ILE A 227 6.67 33.19 18.36
N ALA A 228 7.81 32.51 18.24
CA ALA A 228 9.11 33.16 18.09
C ALA A 228 9.19 34.01 16.82
N TYR A 229 8.66 33.52 15.69
CA TYR A 229 8.63 34.27 14.44
C TYR A 229 7.69 35.48 14.51
N HIS A 230 6.57 35.39 15.23
CA HIS A 230 5.67 36.53 15.46
C HIS A 230 6.34 37.61 16.31
N LEU A 231 7.02 37.21 17.39
CA LEU A 231 7.70 38.10 18.34
C LEU A 231 8.98 38.76 17.78
N GLN A 232 9.48 38.34 16.61
CA GLN A 232 10.56 39.05 15.93
C GLN A 232 10.13 40.43 15.43
N GLU A 233 10.84 41.48 15.85
CA GLU A 233 10.73 42.84 15.31
C GLU A 233 11.10 42.87 13.81
N GLU A 234 12.24 42.27 13.45
CA GLU A 234 12.61 42.03 12.06
C GLU A 234 12.51 40.54 11.71
N LYS A 235 11.72 40.23 10.67
CA LYS A 235 11.49 38.85 10.22
C LYS A 235 12.77 38.27 9.61
N ASN A 236 13.55 37.55 10.41
CA ASN A 236 14.79 36.92 10.01
C ASN A 236 14.79 35.42 10.35
N ARG A 237 14.60 34.61 9.30
CA ARG A 237 14.53 33.15 9.40
C ARG A 237 15.80 32.51 9.97
N ARG A 238 16.98 33.11 9.78
CA ARG A 238 18.24 32.56 10.30
C ARG A 238 18.39 32.73 11.81
N LYS A 239 17.77 33.77 12.38
CA LYS A 239 17.84 34.08 13.82
C LYS A 239 16.73 33.42 14.65
N VAL A 240 15.69 32.90 14.00
CA VAL A 240 14.47 32.40 14.68
C VAL A 240 14.73 31.21 15.62
N VAL A 241 15.72 30.37 15.32
CA VAL A 241 15.99 29.13 16.10
C VAL A 241 16.35 29.43 17.56
N ALA A 242 17.10 30.51 17.81
CA ALA A 242 17.45 30.92 19.18
C ALA A 242 16.20 31.34 19.96
N GLN A 243 15.33 32.13 19.33
CA GLN A 243 14.10 32.63 19.93
C GLN A 243 13.06 31.52 20.14
N VAL A 244 13.04 30.48 19.29
CA VAL A 244 12.22 29.28 19.53
C VAL A 244 12.64 28.57 20.81
N LYS A 245 13.95 28.42 21.05
CA LYS A 245 14.46 27.82 22.28
C LYS A 245 14.11 28.67 23.50
N GLU A 246 14.13 29.99 23.37
CA GLU A 246 13.75 30.92 24.43
C GLU A 246 12.26 30.87 24.74
N ALA A 247 11.40 30.93 23.71
CA ALA A 247 9.94 30.80 23.87
C ALA A 247 9.54 29.47 24.52
N PHE A 248 10.22 28.38 24.14
CA PHE A 248 10.04 27.07 24.77
C PHE A 248 10.50 27.06 26.24
N LYS A 249 11.65 27.69 26.55
CA LYS A 249 12.13 27.82 27.94
C LYS A 249 11.14 28.57 28.82
N ARG A 250 10.65 29.74 28.37
CA ARG A 250 9.64 30.54 29.10
C ARG A 250 8.40 29.71 29.40
N TYR A 251 7.86 29.03 28.38
CA TYR A 251 6.72 28.13 28.57
C TYR A 251 6.99 26.99 29.57
N SER A 252 8.21 26.44 29.57
CA SER A 252 8.59 25.34 30.47
C SER A 252 8.85 25.79 31.91
N THR A 253 9.20 27.06 32.14
CA THR A 253 9.43 27.64 33.47
C THR A 253 8.17 28.24 34.06
N ASP A 254 7.28 28.81 33.24
CA ASP A 254 6.05 29.50 33.68
C ASP A 254 4.84 28.55 33.78
N GLY A 255 5.01 27.29 33.35
CA GLY A 255 4.01 26.23 33.48
C GLY A 255 4.14 25.38 34.76
N LYS A 256 4.87 25.86 35.77
CA LYS A 256 4.92 25.31 37.13
C LYS A 256 4.29 26.26 38.12
#